data_AF-A0A2P4ZR28-F1
#
_entry.id   AF-A0A2P4ZR28-F1
#
_cell.length_a   1.000
_cell.length_b   1.000
_cell.length_c   1.000
_cell.angle_alpha   90.00
_cell.angle_beta   90.00
_cell.angle_gamma   90.00
#
_symmetry.space_group_name_H-M   'P 1'
#
loop_
_entity.id
_entity.type
_entity.pdbx_description
1 polymer ?
#
loop_
_entity_poly.entity_id
_entity_poly.type
_entity_poly.pdbx_seq_one_letter_code
_entity_poly.pdbx_strand_id
1 'polypeptide(L)'
;MPTSAKPDSQRWLHAPPSVNTVRVRIIDSTGNLAIPATVFLEPAGKGHELLNGTTSCFLIENERLGKRAVFDLGLRKDWWNLAPKLRESLGQMAVSIKVDTDVAEVLQNAGVSLDQINDIIWSHAHLDHTGDTSRFPSGTTLNYGKGIAALKPGYPDQLDSQLLTSDFAGRPNREIDFGKSTLKIGGFPAVDFYGDGSFYLLDTPGHAAGHLCGLARVTASHEGQGRDTFVLFGGDVCHFSGMLRPSQTRPLSKANFPGASLRVADIVDLNALLRRHSHFPPSSGTSTADSSNPVLDTPWCSVSTAEYSAYEDPATAQATLNQFREAFDEADNVFVALAHDNNLLLKDGGKSVLPTLNDSPQQDINGWYEKGWKDKLHWSWLGELGKEDKYGNIKPMEPHVVGYWKNGKKYDSAAEILHQVEQQETSAA
;
A
#
# COMPACT_ATOMS: atom_id res chain seq x y z
N MET A 1 -43.29 17.33 2.52
CA MET A 1 -42.15 18.23 2.24
C MET A 1 -41.04 17.38 1.68
N PRO A 2 -40.39 17.83 0.59
CA PRO A 2 -39.73 16.93 -0.34
C PRO A 2 -38.50 16.28 0.30
N THR A 3 -38.50 14.96 0.26
CA THR A 3 -37.35 14.10 0.37
C THR A 3 -36.27 14.59 -0.58
N SER A 4 -35.16 15.13 -0.06
CA SER A 4 -33.95 15.29 -0.86
C SER A 4 -33.43 13.89 -1.17
N ALA A 5 -33.86 13.33 -2.29
CA ALA A 5 -33.19 12.19 -2.89
C ALA A 5 -31.72 12.58 -3.05
N LYS A 6 -30.82 11.88 -2.34
CA LYS A 6 -29.41 11.87 -2.72
C LYS A 6 -29.37 11.45 -4.20
N PRO A 7 -28.61 12.13 -5.07
CA PRO A 7 -28.50 11.67 -6.44
C PRO A 7 -28.02 10.22 -6.45
N ASP A 8 -28.64 9.43 -7.31
CA ASP A 8 -28.42 8.01 -7.56
C ASP A 8 -27.06 7.81 -8.24
N SER A 9 -25.96 8.06 -7.53
CA SER A 9 -24.61 8.17 -8.10
C SER A 9 -23.62 7.12 -7.59
N GLN A 10 -24.10 5.93 -7.20
CA GLN A 10 -23.22 4.84 -6.81
C GLN A 10 -22.36 4.42 -8.02
N ARG A 11 -21.04 4.48 -7.87
CA ARG A 11 -20.09 4.05 -8.90
C ARG A 11 -19.73 2.60 -8.63
N TRP A 12 -19.79 1.76 -9.66
CA TRP A 12 -19.48 0.34 -9.55
C TRP A 12 -18.35 -0.02 -10.50
N LEU A 13 -17.37 -0.76 -9.99
CA LEU A 13 -16.40 -1.42 -10.84
C LEU A 13 -17.07 -2.60 -11.55
N HIS A 14 -16.85 -2.69 -12.85
CA HIS A 14 -17.24 -3.83 -13.67
C HIS A 14 -16.00 -4.66 -14.03
N ALA A 15 -16.03 -5.94 -13.69
CA ALA A 15 -15.06 -6.95 -14.11
C ALA A 15 -15.80 -8.07 -14.89
N PRO A 16 -15.09 -8.93 -15.65
CA PRO A 16 -15.72 -10.08 -16.29
C PRO A 16 -16.56 -10.90 -15.29
N PRO A 17 -17.74 -11.41 -15.67
CA PRO A 17 -18.56 -12.23 -14.77
C PRO A 17 -17.80 -13.48 -14.33
N SER A 18 -17.87 -13.79 -13.03
CA SER A 18 -17.38 -15.05 -12.47
C SER A 18 -18.12 -15.36 -11.17
N VAL A 19 -18.22 -16.65 -10.86
CA VAL A 19 -18.71 -17.14 -9.57
C VAL A 19 -17.57 -17.42 -8.59
N ASN A 20 -16.32 -17.46 -9.06
CA ASN A 20 -15.18 -17.86 -8.26
C ASN A 20 -14.63 -16.69 -7.46
N THR A 21 -14.34 -16.92 -6.18
CA THR A 21 -13.76 -15.94 -5.27
C THR A 21 -12.44 -16.45 -4.70
N VAL A 22 -11.67 -15.53 -4.11
CA VAL A 22 -10.52 -15.87 -3.26
C VAL A 22 -10.75 -15.33 -1.86
N ARG A 23 -10.17 -16.00 -0.87
CA ARG A 23 -10.07 -15.49 0.49
C ARG A 23 -8.83 -14.61 0.63
N VAL A 24 -8.98 -13.46 1.29
CA VAL A 24 -7.91 -12.47 1.45
C VAL A 24 -7.64 -12.20 2.93
N ARG A 25 -6.39 -12.37 3.36
CA ARG A 25 -5.94 -12.04 4.72
C ARG A 25 -4.81 -11.02 4.67
N ILE A 26 -4.95 -9.92 5.41
CA ILE A 26 -3.90 -8.89 5.54
C ILE A 26 -2.76 -9.45 6.38
N ILE A 27 -1.53 -9.26 5.94
CA ILE A 27 -0.31 -9.55 6.68
C ILE A 27 0.30 -8.22 7.08
N ASP A 28 0.47 -7.98 8.38
CA ASP A 28 1.35 -6.92 8.86
C ASP A 28 2.78 -7.45 8.68
N SER A 29 3.53 -6.86 7.74
CA SER A 29 4.93 -7.24 7.52
C SER A 29 5.82 -6.89 8.71
N THR A 30 5.34 -6.06 9.64
CA THR A 30 6.06 -5.49 10.79
C THR A 30 7.26 -4.63 10.41
N GLY A 31 7.49 -4.42 9.11
CA GLY A 31 8.44 -3.46 8.59
C GLY A 31 7.91 -2.06 8.82
N ASN A 32 8.73 -1.23 9.44
CA ASN A 32 8.39 0.15 9.75
C ASN A 32 9.58 1.05 9.46
N LEU A 33 9.35 1.96 8.53
CA LEU A 33 10.29 2.97 8.10
C LEU A 33 9.73 4.34 8.47
N ALA A 34 10.58 5.25 8.92
CA ALA A 34 10.27 6.67 8.92
C ALA A 34 11.09 7.35 7.82
N ILE A 35 10.43 7.97 6.85
CA ILE A 35 11.07 8.52 5.64
C ILE A 35 10.53 9.92 5.37
N PRO A 36 11.35 10.88 4.87
CA PRO A 36 10.86 12.18 4.44
C PRO A 36 9.70 12.05 3.45
N ALA A 37 8.56 12.67 3.77
CA ALA A 37 7.36 12.59 2.94
C ALA A 37 7.57 13.17 1.53
N THR A 38 8.51 14.11 1.37
CA THR A 38 8.88 14.69 0.08
C THR A 38 9.45 13.68 -0.92
N VAL A 39 9.90 12.51 -0.46
CA VAL A 39 10.28 11.39 -1.34
C VAL A 39 9.06 10.85 -2.11
N PHE A 40 7.86 10.96 -1.55
CA PHE A 40 6.66 10.30 -2.08
C PHE A 40 5.57 11.26 -2.52
N LEU A 41 5.40 12.39 -1.83
CA LEU A 41 4.28 13.30 -2.06
C LEU A 41 4.68 14.77 -2.08
N GLU A 42 3.89 15.57 -2.78
CA GLU A 42 4.00 17.01 -2.79
C GLU A 42 2.62 17.71 -2.74
N PRO A 43 2.45 18.76 -1.92
CA PRO A 43 3.40 19.22 -0.91
C PRO A 43 3.43 18.30 0.33
N ALA A 44 4.61 18.12 0.92
CA ALA A 44 4.75 17.65 2.30
C ALA A 44 4.42 18.80 3.25
N GLY A 45 3.15 18.93 3.63
CA GLY A 45 2.67 20.01 4.49
C GLY A 45 3.24 19.95 5.91
N LYS A 46 3.21 21.10 6.61
CA LYS A 46 3.62 21.17 8.02
C LYS A 46 2.89 20.12 8.86
N GLY A 47 3.63 19.39 9.67
CA GLY A 47 3.14 18.30 10.49
C GLY A 47 3.05 16.94 9.78
N HIS A 48 3.44 16.86 8.51
CA HIS A 48 3.44 15.66 7.67
C HIS A 48 4.78 15.55 6.93
N GLU A 49 5.87 15.93 7.58
CA GLU A 49 7.23 15.93 7.01
C GLU A 49 7.82 14.51 6.90
N LEU A 50 7.32 13.57 7.70
CA LEU A 50 7.69 12.16 7.67
C LEU A 50 6.46 11.31 7.35
N LEU A 51 6.66 10.28 6.52
CA LEU A 51 5.75 9.15 6.41
C LEU A 51 6.25 7.99 7.27
N ASN A 52 5.31 7.35 7.94
CA ASN A 52 5.52 6.01 8.49
C ASN A 52 5.25 5.01 7.37
N GLY A 53 6.29 4.49 6.74
CA GLY A 53 6.23 3.40 5.76
C GLY A 53 6.08 2.07 6.48
N THR A 54 4.85 1.76 6.89
CA THR A 54 4.47 0.37 7.17
C THR A 54 4.14 -0.33 5.87
N THR A 55 4.33 -1.65 5.79
CA THR A 55 3.92 -2.41 4.60
C THR A 55 2.88 -3.46 4.98
N SER A 56 1.71 -3.37 4.36
CA SER A 56 0.68 -4.41 4.35
C SER A 56 0.91 -5.34 3.16
N CYS A 57 1.03 -6.64 3.44
CA CYS A 57 1.08 -7.70 2.42
C CYS A 57 -0.22 -8.51 2.47
N PHE A 58 -0.44 -9.41 1.50
CA PHE A 58 -1.72 -10.13 1.42
C PHE A 58 -1.52 -11.61 1.13
N LEU A 59 -2.12 -12.47 1.97
CA LEU A 59 -2.29 -13.89 1.67
C LEU A 59 -3.61 -14.08 0.90
N ILE A 60 -3.50 -14.68 -0.28
CA ILE A 60 -4.60 -14.94 -1.20
C ILE A 60 -4.79 -16.45 -1.29
N GLU A 61 -5.98 -16.94 -1.00
CA GLU A 61 -6.29 -18.37 -1.02
C GLU A 61 -7.43 -18.65 -2.01
N ASN A 62 -7.12 -19.37 -3.08
CA ASN A 62 -8.10 -19.92 -4.01
C ASN A 62 -8.37 -21.37 -3.59
N GLU A 63 -9.38 -21.57 -2.73
CA GLU A 63 -9.72 -22.89 -2.19
C GLU A 63 -10.12 -23.88 -3.29
N ARG A 64 -10.85 -23.41 -4.31
CA ARG A 64 -11.32 -24.21 -5.44
C ARG A 64 -10.16 -24.84 -6.22
N LEU A 65 -9.08 -24.09 -6.42
CA LEU A 65 -7.87 -24.56 -7.12
C LEU A 65 -6.83 -25.19 -6.18
N GLY A 66 -7.02 -25.11 -4.86
CA GLY A 66 -6.01 -25.48 -3.88
C GLY A 66 -4.73 -24.66 -4.04
N LYS A 67 -4.86 -23.37 -4.40
CA LYS A 67 -3.74 -22.47 -4.67
C LYS A 67 -3.64 -21.36 -3.64
N ARG A 68 -2.42 -20.98 -3.27
CA ARG A 68 -2.15 -19.82 -2.42
C ARG A 68 -1.05 -18.96 -3.00
N ALA A 69 -1.29 -17.66 -2.96
CA ALA A 69 -0.30 -16.65 -3.32
C ALA A 69 -0.07 -15.69 -2.14
N VAL A 70 1.13 -15.13 -2.06
CA VAL A 70 1.42 -13.98 -1.21
C VAL A 70 1.74 -12.80 -2.12
N PHE A 71 0.99 -11.70 -1.95
CA PHE A 71 1.22 -10.44 -2.66
C PHE A 71 2.05 -9.52 -1.78
N ASP A 72 3.27 -9.24 -2.23
CA ASP A 72 4.39 -8.61 -1.53
C ASP A 72 4.87 -9.34 -0.26
N LEU A 73 6.12 -9.09 0.14
CA LEU A 73 6.77 -9.72 1.29
C LEU A 73 7.31 -8.72 2.33
N GLY A 74 7.03 -7.44 2.16
CA GLY A 74 7.51 -6.41 3.08
C GLY A 74 9.01 -6.16 2.97
N LEU A 75 9.54 -5.41 3.94
CA LEU A 75 10.99 -5.29 4.15
C LEU A 75 11.52 -6.56 4.83
N ARG A 76 12.66 -7.07 4.36
CA ARG A 76 13.33 -8.19 5.02
C ARG A 76 13.73 -7.84 6.46
N LYS A 77 13.57 -8.79 7.38
CA LYS A 77 13.88 -8.61 8.81
C LYS A 77 15.34 -8.24 9.06
N ASP A 78 16.23 -8.83 8.29
CA ASP A 78 17.66 -8.62 8.28
C ASP A 78 18.06 -7.64 7.17
N TRP A 79 17.44 -6.46 7.13
CA TRP A 79 17.64 -5.43 6.09
C TRP A 79 19.11 -5.05 5.84
N TRP A 80 20.01 -5.30 6.79
CA TRP A 80 21.46 -5.13 6.60
C TRP A 80 22.09 -6.13 5.61
N ASN A 81 21.36 -7.19 5.25
CA ASN A 81 21.71 -8.17 4.22
C ASN A 81 21.08 -7.88 2.85
N LEU A 82 20.42 -6.72 2.67
CA LEU A 82 20.08 -6.21 1.34
C LEU A 82 21.36 -6.06 0.49
N ALA A 83 21.20 -5.98 -0.84
CA ALA A 83 22.32 -5.71 -1.74
C ALA A 83 23.08 -4.44 -1.28
N PRO A 84 24.44 -4.41 -1.31
CA PRO A 84 25.21 -3.32 -0.71
C PRO A 84 24.80 -1.92 -1.18
N LYS A 85 24.55 -1.75 -2.49
CA LYS A 85 24.09 -0.48 -3.05
C LYS A 85 22.75 -0.03 -2.45
N LEU A 86 21.81 -0.97 -2.29
CA LEU A 86 20.48 -0.69 -1.76
C LEU A 86 20.49 -0.42 -0.25
N ARG A 87 21.25 -1.19 0.53
CA ARG A 87 21.36 -0.99 1.99
C ARG A 87 21.99 0.36 2.35
N GLU A 88 22.96 0.82 1.56
CA GLU A 88 23.57 2.14 1.72
C GLU A 88 22.57 3.26 1.42
N SER A 89 21.86 3.19 0.30
CA SER A 89 20.81 4.17 -0.05
C SER A 89 19.70 4.22 1.00
N LEU A 90 19.24 3.07 1.50
CA LEU A 90 18.24 2.98 2.56
C LEU A 90 18.73 3.66 3.85
N GLY A 91 19.98 3.41 4.24
CA GLY A 91 20.59 4.02 5.43
C GLY A 91 20.78 5.55 5.34
N GLN A 92 20.76 6.11 4.12
CA GLN A 92 20.80 7.56 3.89
C GLN A 92 19.40 8.19 3.82
N MET A 93 18.41 7.45 3.32
CA MET A 93 17.07 7.95 3.07
C MET A 93 16.14 7.83 4.29
N ALA A 94 16.13 6.67 4.95
CA ALA A 94 15.26 6.44 6.09
C ALA A 94 15.87 7.05 7.36
N VAL A 95 15.04 7.69 8.19
CA VAL A 95 15.47 8.23 9.49
C VAL A 95 15.33 7.20 10.62
N SER A 96 14.54 6.15 10.41
CA SER A 96 14.39 5.03 11.34
C SER A 96 13.94 3.78 10.61
N ILE A 97 14.41 2.62 11.06
CA ILE A 97 14.15 1.31 10.44
C ILE A 97 13.98 0.27 11.54
N LYS A 98 12.86 -0.42 11.54
CA LYS A 98 12.66 -1.60 12.39
C LYS A 98 11.80 -2.63 11.66
N VAL A 99 12.18 -3.89 11.78
CA VAL A 99 11.40 -5.03 11.33
C VAL A 99 11.45 -6.07 12.44
N ASP A 100 10.29 -6.45 12.97
CA ASP A 100 10.21 -7.38 14.11
C ASP A 100 10.16 -8.84 13.64
N THR A 101 9.44 -9.12 12.55
CA THR A 101 9.29 -10.42 11.90
C THR A 101 9.20 -10.24 10.39
N ASP A 102 9.74 -11.17 9.59
CA ASP A 102 9.41 -11.16 8.16
C ASP A 102 8.11 -11.90 7.85
N VAL A 103 7.60 -11.74 6.63
CA VAL A 103 6.34 -12.37 6.19
C VAL A 103 6.40 -13.91 6.28
N ALA A 104 7.56 -14.52 6.07
CA ALA A 104 7.73 -15.96 6.24
C ALA A 104 7.49 -16.40 7.70
N GLU A 105 8.06 -15.68 8.69
CA GLU A 105 7.77 -15.90 10.11
C GLU A 105 6.30 -15.67 10.43
N VAL A 106 5.67 -14.61 9.90
CA VAL A 106 4.25 -14.33 10.15
C VAL A 106 3.36 -15.47 9.66
N LEU A 107 3.61 -15.99 8.45
CA LEU A 107 2.89 -17.14 7.90
C LEU A 107 3.03 -18.38 8.80
N GLN A 108 4.27 -18.71 9.19
CA GLN A 108 4.55 -19.87 10.04
C GLN A 108 3.91 -19.74 11.43
N ASN A 109 3.99 -18.57 12.06
CA ASN A 109 3.37 -18.28 13.35
C ASN A 109 1.85 -18.38 13.31
N ALA A 110 1.25 -18.06 12.16
CA ALA A 110 -0.18 -18.21 11.90
C ALA A 110 -0.59 -19.65 11.52
N GLY A 111 0.34 -20.60 11.50
CA GLY A 111 0.10 -22.00 11.14
C GLY A 111 -0.02 -22.27 9.64
N VAL A 112 0.43 -21.34 8.79
CA VAL A 112 0.51 -21.53 7.33
C VAL A 112 1.90 -22.01 6.97
N SER A 113 2.02 -23.26 6.48
CA SER A 113 3.30 -23.76 6.01
C SER A 113 3.73 -23.05 4.72
N LEU A 114 5.01 -22.72 4.60
CA LEU A 114 5.56 -22.12 3.38
C LEU A 114 5.45 -23.07 2.17
N ASP A 115 5.41 -24.38 2.40
CA ASP A 115 5.16 -25.39 1.34
C ASP A 115 3.78 -25.27 0.70
N GLN A 116 2.85 -24.59 1.37
CA GLN A 116 1.51 -24.34 0.85
C GLN A 116 1.45 -23.09 -0.04
N ILE A 117 2.54 -22.30 -0.13
CA ILE A 117 2.60 -21.08 -0.94
C ILE A 117 3.11 -21.42 -2.34
N ASN A 118 2.22 -21.33 -3.33
CA ASN A 118 2.55 -21.62 -4.72
C ASN A 118 3.22 -20.44 -5.40
N ASP A 119 2.80 -19.24 -5.06
CA ASP A 119 3.15 -18.02 -5.78
C ASP A 119 3.53 -16.91 -4.80
N ILE A 120 4.66 -16.26 -5.04
CA ILE A 120 4.96 -14.93 -4.53
C ILE A 120 4.72 -13.97 -5.68
N ILE A 121 4.04 -12.86 -5.43
CA ILE A 121 3.77 -11.83 -6.43
C ILE A 121 4.35 -10.54 -5.88
N TRP A 122 5.41 -10.05 -6.51
CA TRP A 122 5.90 -8.71 -6.26
C TRP A 122 5.03 -7.73 -7.05
N SER A 123 4.44 -6.75 -6.36
CA SER A 123 3.86 -5.57 -6.99
C SER A 123 4.93 -4.87 -7.82
N HIS A 124 6.13 -4.72 -7.25
CA HIS A 124 7.32 -4.22 -7.92
C HIS A 124 8.58 -4.58 -7.11
N ALA A 125 9.76 -4.20 -7.58
CA ALA A 125 11.05 -4.67 -7.07
C ALA A 125 11.72 -3.73 -6.03
N HIS A 126 10.95 -2.94 -5.25
CA HIS A 126 11.53 -2.18 -4.14
C HIS A 126 11.74 -3.03 -2.88
N LEU A 127 12.62 -2.53 -2.01
CA LEU A 127 13.17 -3.23 -0.84
C LEU A 127 12.12 -3.67 0.19
N ASP A 128 11.03 -2.93 0.27
CA ASP A 128 9.92 -3.09 1.18
C ASP A 128 8.75 -3.89 0.59
N HIS A 129 8.94 -4.47 -0.60
CA HIS A 129 7.99 -5.38 -1.24
C HIS A 129 8.58 -6.76 -1.53
N THR A 130 9.90 -6.83 -1.66
CA THR A 130 10.62 -8.02 -2.11
C THR A 130 10.87 -9.04 -1.00
N GLY A 131 11.04 -8.58 0.25
CA GLY A 131 11.30 -9.40 1.43
C GLY A 131 12.51 -10.33 1.28
N ASP A 132 12.48 -11.48 1.96
CA ASP A 132 13.45 -12.57 1.74
C ASP A 132 12.74 -13.76 1.09
N THR A 133 12.69 -13.75 -0.25
CA THR A 133 12.08 -14.84 -1.02
C THR A 133 12.82 -16.16 -0.83
N SER A 134 14.11 -16.16 -0.49
CA SER A 134 14.94 -17.35 -0.34
C SER A 134 14.44 -18.30 0.75
N ARG A 135 13.66 -17.78 1.72
CA ARG A 135 13.00 -18.55 2.78
C ARG A 135 11.89 -19.47 2.28
N PHE A 136 11.33 -19.19 1.11
CA PHE A 136 10.26 -20.00 0.53
C PHE A 136 10.86 -21.16 -0.27
N PRO A 137 10.20 -22.34 -0.29
CA PRO A 137 10.67 -23.51 -1.02
C PRO A 137 10.95 -23.23 -2.50
N SER A 138 11.87 -23.99 -3.09
CA SER A 138 12.23 -23.90 -4.52
C SER A 138 11.07 -24.10 -5.48
N GLY A 139 9.98 -24.73 -5.02
CA GLY A 139 8.75 -24.92 -5.81
C GLY A 139 7.85 -23.68 -5.91
N THR A 140 8.08 -22.65 -5.08
CA THR A 140 7.30 -21.41 -5.09
C THR A 140 7.69 -20.54 -6.27
N THR A 141 6.74 -20.21 -7.14
CA THR A 141 6.97 -19.35 -8.30
C THR A 141 7.05 -17.90 -7.86
N LEU A 142 8.10 -17.20 -8.28
CA LEU A 142 8.20 -15.75 -8.14
C LEU A 142 7.59 -15.08 -9.39
N ASN A 143 6.54 -14.29 -9.19
CA ASN A 143 5.83 -13.55 -10.23
C ASN A 143 6.10 -12.05 -10.08
N TYR A 144 6.32 -11.36 -11.19
CA TYR A 144 6.60 -9.93 -11.20
C TYR A 144 6.25 -9.31 -12.56
N GLY A 145 6.07 -7.99 -12.61
CA GLY A 145 5.75 -7.29 -13.86
C GLY A 145 6.94 -7.11 -14.80
N LYS A 146 6.64 -6.57 -15.99
CA LYS A 146 7.58 -6.44 -17.09
C LYS A 146 8.78 -5.56 -16.73
N GLY A 147 9.98 -6.01 -17.07
CA GLY A 147 11.23 -5.27 -16.89
C GLY A 147 12.07 -5.79 -15.72
N ILE A 148 11.44 -6.43 -14.72
CA ILE A 148 12.15 -6.98 -13.56
C ILE A 148 13.04 -8.16 -13.98
N ALA A 149 12.70 -8.93 -15.02
CA ALA A 149 13.57 -9.99 -15.50
C ALA A 149 14.92 -9.46 -16.01
N ALA A 150 14.98 -8.22 -16.51
CA ALA A 150 16.19 -7.59 -17.01
C ALA A 150 17.14 -7.11 -15.89
N LEU A 151 16.68 -7.08 -14.64
CA LEU A 151 17.48 -6.71 -13.47
C LEU A 151 18.34 -7.86 -12.93
N LYS A 152 18.34 -9.02 -13.60
CA LYS A 152 19.10 -10.21 -13.23
C LYS A 152 20.43 -10.31 -13.99
N PRO A 153 21.46 -10.95 -13.40
CA PRO A 153 21.47 -11.50 -12.04
C PRO A 153 21.57 -10.40 -10.98
N GLY A 154 21.29 -10.73 -9.73
CA GLY A 154 21.42 -9.80 -8.61
C GLY A 154 22.83 -9.81 -8.01
N TYR A 155 23.01 -9.14 -6.88
CA TYR A 155 24.21 -9.27 -6.07
C TYR A 155 24.29 -10.69 -5.43
N PRO A 156 25.46 -11.34 -5.34
CA PRO A 156 26.79 -10.82 -5.67
C PRO A 156 27.25 -10.98 -7.12
N ASP A 157 26.46 -11.64 -7.98
CA ASP A 157 26.87 -11.91 -9.37
C ASP A 157 26.93 -10.63 -10.23
N GLN A 158 26.11 -9.64 -9.88
CA GLN A 158 26.12 -8.28 -10.43
C GLN A 158 26.30 -7.27 -9.30
N LEU A 159 27.51 -6.69 -9.20
CA LEU A 159 27.93 -5.89 -8.04
C LEU A 159 27.13 -4.59 -7.83
N ASP A 160 26.61 -3.99 -8.90
CA ASP A 160 25.83 -2.75 -8.86
C ASP A 160 24.30 -2.97 -8.83
N SER A 161 23.87 -4.22 -8.72
CA SER A 161 22.45 -4.57 -8.59
C SER A 161 21.92 -4.16 -7.21
N GLN A 162 20.65 -3.73 -7.20
CA GLN A 162 19.90 -3.48 -5.97
C GLN A 162 19.15 -4.73 -5.48
N LEU A 163 19.04 -5.77 -6.31
CA LEU A 163 18.40 -7.04 -5.96
C LEU A 163 19.45 -8.10 -5.65
N LEU A 164 19.05 -9.20 -5.00
CA LEU A 164 19.95 -10.31 -4.71
C LEU A 164 19.73 -11.45 -5.71
N THR A 165 20.80 -12.14 -6.11
CA THR A 165 20.68 -13.37 -6.90
C THR A 165 19.82 -14.40 -6.16
N SER A 166 19.94 -14.46 -4.84
CA SER A 166 19.14 -15.35 -3.99
C SER A 166 17.64 -15.13 -4.12
N ASP A 167 17.21 -13.93 -4.56
CA ASP A 167 15.79 -13.64 -4.68
C ASP A 167 15.13 -14.46 -5.80
N PHE A 168 15.91 -14.79 -6.83
CA PHE A 168 15.46 -15.48 -8.03
C PHE A 168 15.94 -16.93 -8.12
N ALA A 169 17.02 -17.26 -7.41
CA ALA A 169 17.73 -18.53 -7.56
C ALA A 169 16.89 -19.74 -7.10
N GLY A 170 17.05 -20.84 -7.83
CA GLY A 170 16.49 -22.13 -7.44
C GLY A 170 14.97 -22.23 -7.53
N ARG A 171 14.28 -21.26 -8.16
CA ARG A 171 12.81 -21.25 -8.28
C ARG A 171 12.31 -20.84 -9.66
N PRO A 172 11.07 -21.18 -10.03
CA PRO A 172 10.44 -20.62 -11.23
C PRO A 172 10.26 -19.11 -11.11
N ASN A 173 10.59 -18.39 -12.18
CA ASN A 173 10.44 -16.94 -12.28
C ASN A 173 9.52 -16.62 -13.45
N ARG A 174 8.45 -15.84 -13.22
CA ARG A 174 7.43 -15.54 -14.22
C ARG A 174 7.21 -14.03 -14.35
N GLU A 175 7.70 -13.49 -15.45
CA GLU A 175 7.36 -12.13 -15.86
C GLU A 175 5.94 -12.09 -16.46
N ILE A 176 5.09 -11.21 -15.96
CA ILE A 176 3.71 -11.08 -16.43
C ILE A 176 3.68 -10.28 -17.75
N ASP A 177 3.23 -10.93 -18.82
CA ASP A 177 3.12 -10.33 -20.16
C ASP A 177 1.69 -9.84 -20.44
N PHE A 178 1.48 -8.54 -20.32
CA PHE A 178 0.21 -7.88 -20.64
C PHE A 178 0.00 -7.67 -22.15
N GLY A 179 1.04 -7.80 -22.98
CA GLY A 179 0.96 -7.53 -24.42
C GLY A 179 0.06 -8.51 -25.19
N LYS A 180 -0.23 -9.67 -24.59
CA LYS A 180 -1.16 -10.67 -25.14
C LYS A 180 -2.58 -10.53 -24.60
N SER A 181 -2.79 -9.69 -23.59
CA SER A 181 -4.11 -9.51 -23.00
C SER A 181 -4.90 -8.43 -23.73
N THR A 182 -6.16 -8.72 -24.03
CA THR A 182 -7.14 -7.72 -24.47
C THR A 182 -8.03 -7.24 -23.32
N LEU A 183 -7.89 -7.84 -22.13
CA LEU A 183 -8.68 -7.50 -20.97
C LEU A 183 -8.20 -6.17 -20.37
N LYS A 184 -9.16 -5.29 -20.06
CA LYS A 184 -8.94 -4.10 -19.24
C LYS A 184 -9.91 -4.05 -18.09
N ILE A 185 -9.43 -3.66 -16.91
CA ILE A 185 -10.26 -3.42 -15.73
C ILE A 185 -9.85 -2.06 -15.15
N GLY A 186 -10.82 -1.17 -14.91
CA GLY A 186 -10.54 0.21 -14.52
C GLY A 186 -9.68 0.99 -15.54
N GLY A 187 -9.73 0.57 -16.81
CA GLY A 187 -8.94 1.12 -17.92
C GLY A 187 -7.49 0.64 -17.99
N PHE A 188 -7.01 -0.13 -17.00
CA PHE A 188 -5.66 -0.72 -17.00
C PHE A 188 -5.65 -2.07 -17.71
N PRO A 189 -4.61 -2.42 -18.49
CA PRO A 189 -4.39 -3.79 -18.95
C PRO A 189 -4.41 -4.76 -17.78
N ALA A 190 -5.10 -5.88 -17.93
CA ALA A 190 -5.24 -6.86 -16.86
C ALA A 190 -5.06 -8.29 -17.37
N VAL A 191 -4.60 -9.18 -16.51
CA VAL A 191 -4.57 -10.63 -16.75
C VAL A 191 -5.33 -11.33 -15.63
N ASP A 192 -6.11 -12.34 -15.99
CA ASP A 192 -6.72 -13.26 -15.03
C ASP A 192 -5.66 -14.25 -14.57
N PHE A 193 -5.16 -14.08 -13.34
CA PHE A 193 -3.98 -14.78 -12.84
C PHE A 193 -4.21 -16.29 -12.70
N TYR A 194 -5.42 -16.67 -12.29
CA TYR A 194 -5.82 -18.07 -12.14
C TYR A 194 -6.66 -18.59 -13.32
N GLY A 195 -7.09 -17.72 -14.22
CA GLY A 195 -7.92 -18.06 -15.39
C GLY A 195 -9.37 -18.41 -15.04
N ASP A 196 -9.82 -18.05 -13.83
CA ASP A 196 -11.15 -18.37 -13.32
C ASP A 196 -11.96 -17.14 -12.87
N GLY A 197 -11.41 -15.94 -13.05
CA GLY A 197 -12.01 -14.66 -12.72
C GLY A 197 -12.04 -14.31 -11.24
N SER A 198 -11.30 -15.05 -10.40
CA SER A 198 -11.22 -14.81 -8.95
C SER A 198 -10.13 -13.80 -8.56
N PHE A 199 -9.05 -13.71 -9.34
CA PHE A 199 -7.93 -12.82 -9.06
C PHE A 199 -7.26 -12.32 -10.34
N TYR A 200 -7.10 -11.01 -10.45
CA TYR A 200 -6.51 -10.35 -11.61
C TYR A 200 -5.24 -9.60 -11.21
N LEU A 201 -4.25 -9.55 -12.11
CA LEU A 201 -3.13 -8.60 -12.02
C LEU A 201 -3.35 -7.50 -13.05
N LEU A 202 -3.05 -6.26 -12.67
CA LEU A 202 -3.24 -5.07 -13.48
C LEU A 202 -1.89 -4.37 -13.67
N ASP A 203 -1.60 -3.93 -14.90
CA ASP A 203 -0.42 -3.12 -15.23
C ASP A 203 -0.67 -1.67 -14.84
N THR A 204 0.03 -1.18 -13.82
CA THR A 204 -0.16 0.16 -13.23
C THR A 204 1.16 0.93 -13.19
N PRO A 205 1.63 1.45 -14.34
CA PRO A 205 2.98 2.01 -14.48
C PRO A 205 3.17 3.36 -13.78
N GLY A 206 4.44 3.71 -13.56
CA GLY A 206 4.88 5.05 -13.14
C GLY A 206 5.73 5.05 -11.87
N HIS A 207 5.35 4.26 -10.86
CA HIS A 207 6.12 4.18 -9.63
C HIS A 207 7.47 3.48 -9.85
N ALA A 208 7.43 2.26 -10.36
CA ALA A 208 8.61 1.48 -10.70
C ALA A 208 8.35 0.62 -11.94
N ALA A 209 9.42 0.19 -12.62
CA ALA A 209 9.34 -0.75 -13.72
C ALA A 209 8.56 -2.01 -13.34
N GLY A 210 7.53 -2.33 -14.13
CA GLY A 210 6.70 -3.52 -13.93
C GLY A 210 5.77 -3.43 -12.72
N HIS A 211 5.42 -2.24 -12.24
CA HIS A 211 4.48 -2.08 -11.13
C HIS A 211 3.11 -2.71 -11.41
N LEU A 212 2.64 -3.54 -10.48
CA LEU A 212 1.39 -4.29 -10.55
C LEU A 212 0.45 -3.92 -9.41
N CYS A 213 -0.85 -3.87 -9.72
CA CYS A 213 -1.90 -4.01 -8.72
C CYS A 213 -2.54 -5.41 -8.80
N GLY A 214 -3.04 -5.91 -7.67
CA GLY A 214 -3.80 -7.17 -7.60
C GLY A 214 -5.28 -6.92 -7.27
N LEU A 215 -6.21 -7.42 -8.07
CA LEU A 215 -7.65 -7.28 -7.84
C LEU A 215 -8.28 -8.64 -7.50
N ALA A 216 -8.64 -8.83 -6.23
CA ALA A 216 -9.26 -10.03 -5.70
C ALA A 216 -10.78 -9.89 -5.65
N ARG A 217 -11.49 -10.82 -6.29
CA ARG A 217 -12.93 -10.97 -6.10
C ARG A 217 -13.18 -11.72 -4.80
N VAL A 218 -13.82 -11.07 -3.83
CA VAL A 218 -14.02 -11.62 -2.49
C VAL A 218 -15.46 -12.05 -2.21
N THR A 219 -16.41 -11.53 -2.97
CA THR A 219 -17.80 -12.02 -3.03
C THR A 219 -18.27 -12.11 -4.48
N ALA A 220 -19.16 -13.05 -4.78
CA ALA A 220 -19.75 -13.23 -6.10
C ALA A 220 -21.28 -13.16 -6.03
N SER A 221 -21.87 -12.28 -6.83
CA SER A 221 -23.31 -12.05 -6.93
C SER A 221 -24.09 -13.32 -7.30
N HIS A 222 -23.51 -14.14 -8.16
CA HIS A 222 -24.09 -15.41 -8.59
C HIS A 222 -24.18 -16.48 -7.49
N GLU A 223 -23.56 -16.28 -6.33
CA GLU A 223 -23.68 -17.16 -5.15
C GLU A 223 -24.77 -16.70 -4.17
N GLY A 224 -25.70 -15.84 -4.62
CA GLY A 224 -26.79 -15.31 -3.79
C GLY A 224 -26.46 -14.01 -3.05
N GLN A 225 -25.28 -13.43 -3.33
CA GLN A 225 -24.92 -12.09 -2.89
C GLN A 225 -25.54 -11.04 -3.82
N GLY A 226 -25.84 -9.85 -3.30
CA GLY A 226 -26.45 -8.79 -4.13
C GLY A 226 -25.52 -8.26 -5.23
N ARG A 227 -24.20 -8.42 -5.08
CA ARG A 227 -23.18 -7.88 -5.99
C ARG A 227 -21.81 -8.55 -5.79
N ASP A 228 -20.98 -8.52 -6.82
CA ASP A 228 -19.54 -8.80 -6.71
C ASP A 228 -18.85 -7.67 -5.95
N THR A 229 -18.03 -8.02 -4.96
CA THR A 229 -17.15 -7.07 -4.27
C THR A 229 -15.70 -7.49 -4.40
N PHE A 230 -14.82 -6.49 -4.36
CA PHE A 230 -13.40 -6.67 -4.62
C PHE A 230 -12.54 -6.04 -3.54
N VAL A 231 -11.37 -6.63 -3.33
CA VAL A 231 -10.24 -5.97 -2.64
C VAL A 231 -9.16 -5.71 -3.68
N LEU A 232 -8.66 -4.48 -3.75
CA LEU A 232 -7.59 -4.08 -4.65
C LEU A 232 -6.31 -3.83 -3.86
N PHE A 233 -5.30 -4.67 -4.07
CA PHE A 233 -3.94 -4.50 -3.59
C PHE A 233 -3.25 -3.48 -4.48
N GLY A 234 -3.09 -2.26 -3.95
CA GLY A 234 -2.65 -1.12 -4.75
C GLY A 234 -1.14 -0.98 -4.93
N GLY A 235 -0.34 -1.79 -4.22
CA GLY A 235 1.11 -1.58 -4.13
C GLY A 235 1.40 -0.12 -3.78
N ASP A 236 2.27 0.47 -4.60
CA ASP A 236 2.80 1.83 -4.46
C ASP A 236 2.28 2.79 -5.53
N VAL A 237 1.07 2.53 -6.06
CA VAL A 237 0.34 3.55 -6.82
C VAL A 237 0.30 4.87 -6.04
N CYS A 238 0.14 4.81 -4.71
CA CYS A 238 0.43 5.92 -3.80
C CYS A 238 0.78 5.47 -2.38
N HIS A 239 1.48 6.35 -1.65
CA HIS A 239 2.02 6.06 -0.31
C HIS A 239 1.18 6.69 0.82
N PHE A 240 0.15 7.46 0.46
CA PHE A 240 -0.70 8.15 1.41
C PHE A 240 -2.11 8.31 0.84
N SER A 241 -3.14 7.94 1.60
CA SER A 241 -4.53 7.94 1.10
C SER A 241 -5.05 9.35 0.77
N GLY A 242 -4.43 10.41 1.30
CA GLY A 242 -4.68 11.79 0.88
C GLY A 242 -4.26 12.09 -0.57
N MET A 243 -3.49 11.22 -1.23
CA MET A 243 -3.19 11.32 -2.66
C MET A 243 -4.38 10.88 -3.54
N LEU A 244 -5.32 10.13 -2.97
CA LEU A 244 -6.57 9.73 -3.60
C LEU A 244 -7.75 10.62 -3.18
N ARG A 245 -7.67 11.26 -2.00
CA ARG A 245 -8.82 11.84 -1.30
C ARG A 245 -8.51 13.25 -0.78
N PRO A 246 -9.50 14.17 -0.75
CA PRO A 246 -10.89 13.97 -1.20
C PRO A 246 -11.04 13.88 -2.72
N SER A 247 -12.26 13.58 -3.16
CA SER A 247 -12.63 13.54 -4.58
C SER A 247 -13.99 14.22 -4.81
N GLN A 248 -14.34 14.45 -6.07
CA GLN A 248 -15.64 15.03 -6.46
C GLN A 248 -16.82 14.16 -6.02
N THR A 249 -16.66 12.84 -5.99
CA THR A 249 -17.72 11.91 -5.58
C THR A 249 -17.79 11.73 -4.07
N ARG A 250 -16.70 11.99 -3.35
CA ARG A 250 -16.63 11.93 -1.89
C ARG A 250 -15.92 13.18 -1.36
N PRO A 251 -16.58 14.35 -1.37
CA PRO A 251 -15.97 15.58 -0.90
C PRO A 251 -15.79 15.57 0.62
N LEU A 252 -14.72 16.20 1.10
CA LEU A 252 -14.39 16.36 2.50
C LEU A 252 -15.37 17.34 3.17
N SER A 253 -16.34 16.82 3.92
CA SER A 253 -17.21 17.65 4.76
C SER A 253 -17.58 16.92 6.05
N LYS A 254 -17.86 17.64 7.14
CA LYS A 254 -18.31 17.00 8.40
C LYS A 254 -19.60 16.19 8.23
N ALA A 255 -20.49 16.60 7.32
CA ALA A 255 -21.69 15.85 6.97
C ALA A 255 -21.37 14.52 6.23
N ASN A 256 -20.19 14.44 5.62
CA ASN A 256 -19.68 13.27 4.89
C ASN A 256 -18.73 12.40 5.71
N PHE A 257 -18.60 12.65 7.02
CA PHE A 257 -18.01 11.68 7.94
C PHE A 257 -19.12 10.74 8.41
N PRO A 258 -19.17 9.47 7.95
CA PRO A 258 -19.99 8.46 8.60
C PRO A 258 -19.79 8.52 10.12
N GLY A 259 -20.86 8.34 10.91
CA GLY A 259 -20.77 8.40 12.37
C GLY A 259 -19.79 7.40 13.00
N ALA A 260 -19.33 6.40 12.24
CA ALA A 260 -18.33 5.41 12.63
C ALA A 260 -16.90 5.71 12.12
N SER A 261 -16.68 6.83 11.41
CA SER A 261 -15.37 7.17 10.84
C SER A 261 -14.30 7.26 11.93
N LEU A 262 -13.19 6.56 11.74
CA LEU A 262 -12.09 6.57 12.70
C LEU A 262 -11.15 7.77 12.48
N ARG A 263 -10.47 8.19 13.55
CA ARG A 263 -9.46 9.28 13.58
C ARG A 263 -9.91 10.66 13.10
N VAL A 264 -11.21 10.88 12.88
CA VAL A 264 -11.77 12.21 12.53
C VAL A 264 -12.41 12.93 13.71
N ALA A 265 -12.59 12.26 14.86
CA ALA A 265 -13.25 12.84 16.04
C ALA A 265 -12.50 14.06 16.61
N ASP A 266 -11.18 14.10 16.46
CA ASP A 266 -10.34 15.20 16.91
C ASP A 266 -10.40 16.44 15.98
N ILE A 267 -11.09 16.36 14.83
CA ILE A 267 -11.23 17.47 13.89
C ILE A 267 -12.35 18.41 14.37
N VAL A 268 -12.01 19.23 15.36
CA VAL A 268 -12.93 20.20 15.96
C VAL A 268 -13.27 21.33 14.99
N ASP A 269 -12.28 21.86 14.25
CA ASP A 269 -12.47 22.88 13.22
C ASP A 269 -11.96 22.38 11.85
N LEU A 270 -12.90 22.01 10.98
CA LEU A 270 -12.58 21.56 9.62
C LEU A 270 -11.96 22.71 8.79
N ASN A 271 -12.37 23.96 9.01
CA ASN A 271 -11.81 25.08 8.26
C ASN A 271 -10.34 25.32 8.62
N ALA A 272 -9.95 25.07 9.88
CA ALA A 272 -8.54 25.10 10.28
C ALA A 272 -7.70 24.07 9.53
N LEU A 273 -8.22 22.84 9.40
CA LEU A 273 -7.56 21.81 8.61
C LEU A 273 -7.47 22.21 7.13
N LEU A 274 -8.58 22.66 6.53
CA LEU A 274 -8.62 23.03 5.10
C LEU A 274 -7.67 24.19 4.75
N ARG A 275 -7.39 25.12 5.68
CA ARG A 275 -6.39 26.18 5.48
C ARG A 275 -4.98 25.66 5.19
N ARG A 276 -4.70 24.39 5.48
CA ARG A 276 -3.41 23.73 5.21
C ARG A 276 -3.35 23.07 3.84
N HIS A 277 -4.47 22.98 3.13
CA HIS A 277 -4.54 22.41 1.79
C HIS A 277 -3.83 23.31 0.79
N SER A 278 -3.08 22.74 -0.16
CA SER A 278 -2.30 23.49 -1.17
C SER A 278 -3.17 24.40 -2.04
N HIS A 279 -4.37 23.94 -2.37
CA HIS A 279 -5.37 24.68 -3.14
C HIS A 279 -6.23 25.66 -2.32
N PHE A 280 -5.92 25.90 -1.04
CA PHE A 280 -6.70 26.84 -0.24
C PHE A 280 -6.53 28.28 -0.79
N PRO A 281 -7.62 29.00 -1.09
CA PRO A 281 -7.52 30.32 -1.70
C PRO A 281 -6.83 31.30 -0.75
N PRO A 282 -5.84 32.10 -1.22
CA PRO A 282 -5.33 33.22 -0.45
C PRO A 282 -6.48 34.19 -0.22
N SER A 283 -6.73 34.55 1.03
CA SER A 283 -7.86 35.36 1.49
C SER A 283 -8.22 36.52 0.55
N SER A 284 -9.21 36.33 -0.33
CA SER A 284 -9.93 37.41 -0.98
C SER A 284 -11.30 37.51 -0.30
N GLY A 285 -11.48 38.58 0.46
CA GLY A 285 -12.75 38.92 1.06
C GLY A 285 -13.76 39.26 -0.03
N THR A 286 -14.59 38.28 -0.41
CA THR A 286 -15.94 38.44 -0.96
C THR A 286 -16.51 37.04 -1.13
N SER A 287 -17.46 36.68 -0.28
CA SER A 287 -18.30 35.50 -0.47
C SER A 287 -19.18 35.70 -1.69
N THR A 288 -18.91 35.01 -2.79
CA THR A 288 -19.93 34.68 -3.78
C THR A 288 -20.17 33.17 -3.70
N ALA A 289 -21.39 32.81 -3.32
CA ALA A 289 -21.78 31.49 -2.86
C ALA A 289 -21.99 30.43 -3.97
N ASP A 290 -21.19 30.44 -5.06
CA ASP A 290 -21.47 29.57 -6.21
C ASP A 290 -20.24 29.05 -6.99
N SER A 291 -19.05 29.01 -6.39
CA SER A 291 -17.90 28.28 -6.95
C SER A 291 -17.53 27.11 -6.06
N SER A 292 -17.42 25.89 -6.61
CA SER A 292 -16.87 24.71 -5.96
C SER A 292 -15.58 25.08 -5.23
N ASN A 293 -15.50 24.80 -3.92
CA ASN A 293 -14.29 25.06 -3.14
C ASN A 293 -13.33 23.88 -3.38
N PRO A 294 -12.26 24.04 -4.19
CA PRO A 294 -11.46 22.92 -4.69
C PRO A 294 -10.79 22.12 -3.57
N VAL A 295 -10.60 22.71 -2.39
CA VAL A 295 -10.05 22.00 -1.21
C VAL A 295 -10.97 20.92 -0.65
N LEU A 296 -12.24 20.89 -1.05
CA LEU A 296 -13.20 19.91 -0.58
C LEU A 296 -13.23 18.66 -1.46
N ASP A 297 -12.80 18.72 -2.71
CA ASP A 297 -12.99 17.66 -3.71
C ASP A 297 -11.74 17.35 -4.55
N THR A 298 -10.61 17.98 -4.23
CA THR A 298 -9.29 17.71 -4.82
C THR A 298 -8.42 16.95 -3.82
N PRO A 299 -7.63 15.94 -4.24
CA PRO A 299 -6.72 15.24 -3.35
C PRO A 299 -5.79 16.18 -2.58
N TRP A 300 -5.46 15.78 -1.36
CA TRP A 300 -4.64 16.54 -0.42
C TRP A 300 -3.23 16.84 -0.94
N CYS A 301 -2.65 15.89 -1.68
CA CYS A 301 -1.32 15.99 -2.27
C CYS A 301 -1.23 15.15 -3.55
N SER A 302 -0.14 15.36 -4.28
CA SER A 302 0.17 14.72 -5.55
C SER A 302 1.45 13.89 -5.43
N VAL A 303 1.75 13.11 -6.47
CA VAL A 303 3.03 12.39 -6.61
C VAL A 303 4.19 13.38 -6.56
N SER A 304 5.23 13.06 -5.78
CA SER A 304 6.42 13.90 -5.71
C SER A 304 7.18 13.97 -7.04
N THR A 305 7.54 15.20 -7.43
CA THR A 305 8.42 15.50 -8.56
C THR A 305 9.83 15.90 -8.11
N ALA A 306 10.15 15.72 -6.83
CA ALA A 306 11.48 15.98 -6.30
C ALA A 306 12.55 15.13 -6.99
N GLU A 307 13.79 15.64 -7.04
CA GLU A 307 14.93 14.94 -7.67
C GLU A 307 15.19 13.55 -7.08
N TYR A 308 14.86 13.36 -5.80
CA TYR A 308 15.01 12.11 -5.05
C TYR A 308 13.68 11.37 -4.84
N SER A 309 12.68 11.62 -5.71
CA SER A 309 11.38 10.95 -5.66
C SER A 309 11.53 9.43 -5.76
N ALA A 310 10.70 8.68 -5.05
CA ALA A 310 10.60 7.23 -5.18
C ALA A 310 9.85 6.79 -6.45
N TYR A 311 9.33 7.73 -7.23
CA TYR A 311 8.66 7.46 -8.50
C TYR A 311 9.65 7.59 -9.66
N GLU A 312 9.88 6.50 -10.38
CA GLU A 312 10.77 6.49 -11.57
C GLU A 312 10.25 7.40 -12.70
N ASP A 313 8.92 7.47 -12.87
CA ASP A 313 8.26 8.39 -13.79
C ASP A 313 7.08 9.09 -13.08
N PRO A 314 7.34 10.25 -12.44
CA PRO A 314 6.31 10.98 -11.69
C PRO A 314 5.09 11.38 -12.52
N ALA A 315 5.28 11.70 -13.81
CA ALA A 315 4.19 12.12 -14.68
C ALA A 315 3.24 10.95 -14.99
N THR A 316 3.82 9.79 -15.36
CA THR A 316 3.05 8.57 -15.58
C THR A 316 2.40 8.09 -14.28
N ALA A 317 3.12 8.15 -13.15
CA ALA A 317 2.58 7.78 -11.84
C ALA A 317 1.36 8.62 -11.45
N GLN A 318 1.42 9.95 -11.65
CA GLN A 318 0.28 10.83 -11.35
C GLN A 318 -0.93 10.54 -12.26
N ALA A 319 -0.68 10.20 -13.53
CA ALA A 319 -1.75 9.81 -14.45
C ALA A 319 -2.39 8.48 -14.03
N THR A 320 -1.58 7.48 -13.69
CA THR A 320 -2.01 6.19 -13.13
C THR A 320 -2.83 6.39 -11.86
N LEU A 321 -2.36 7.22 -10.93
CA LEU A 321 -3.04 7.53 -9.68
C LEU A 321 -4.44 8.15 -9.91
N ASN A 322 -4.55 9.09 -10.84
CA ASN A 322 -5.83 9.72 -11.18
C ASN A 322 -6.83 8.69 -11.72
N GLN A 323 -6.40 7.85 -12.66
CA GLN A 323 -7.25 6.81 -13.22
C GLN A 323 -7.60 5.74 -12.18
N PHE A 324 -6.64 5.37 -11.31
CA PHE A 324 -6.84 4.45 -10.20
C PHE A 324 -7.93 4.96 -9.24
N ARG A 325 -7.88 6.24 -8.85
CA ARG A 325 -8.89 6.87 -7.99
C ARG A 325 -10.28 6.73 -8.61
N GLU A 326 -10.42 7.17 -9.87
CA GLU A 326 -11.71 7.20 -10.57
C GLU A 326 -12.31 5.80 -10.77
N ALA A 327 -11.47 4.82 -11.09
CA ALA A 327 -11.91 3.46 -11.37
C ALA A 327 -12.18 2.62 -10.11
N PHE A 328 -11.41 2.84 -9.04
CA PHE A 328 -11.37 1.92 -7.90
C PHE A 328 -11.68 2.58 -6.57
N ASP A 329 -10.99 3.66 -6.19
CA ASP A 329 -11.21 4.29 -4.87
C ASP A 329 -12.64 4.82 -4.75
N GLU A 330 -13.15 5.40 -5.84
CA GLU A 330 -14.51 5.92 -5.93
C GLU A 330 -15.58 4.84 -6.17
N ALA A 331 -15.20 3.60 -6.51
CA ALA A 331 -16.14 2.51 -6.75
C ALA A 331 -16.64 1.89 -5.44
N ASP A 332 -17.94 1.85 -5.21
CA ASP A 332 -18.54 1.40 -3.95
C ASP A 332 -18.31 -0.09 -3.66
N ASN A 333 -18.10 -0.92 -4.69
CA ASN A 333 -17.81 -2.35 -4.55
C ASN A 333 -16.31 -2.71 -4.56
N VAL A 334 -15.41 -1.74 -4.38
CA VAL A 334 -13.96 -1.99 -4.28
C VAL A 334 -13.41 -1.42 -2.97
N PHE A 335 -12.74 -2.28 -2.19
CA PHE A 335 -11.93 -1.87 -1.05
C PHE A 335 -10.47 -1.74 -1.48
N VAL A 336 -9.99 -0.50 -1.53
CA VAL A 336 -8.60 -0.18 -1.86
C VAL A 336 -7.72 -0.43 -0.64
N ALA A 337 -6.72 -1.28 -0.80
CA ALA A 337 -5.72 -1.60 0.21
C ALA A 337 -4.32 -1.32 -0.37
N LEU A 338 -3.78 -0.13 -0.09
CA LEU A 338 -2.43 0.27 -0.49
C LEU A 338 -1.40 -0.40 0.43
N ALA A 339 -0.20 -0.66 -0.07
CA ALA A 339 0.85 -1.26 0.74
C ALA A 339 1.18 -0.40 1.96
N HIS A 340 1.25 0.93 1.77
CA HIS A 340 1.60 1.90 2.81
C HIS A 340 0.42 2.63 3.46
N ASP A 341 -0.82 2.14 3.31
CA ASP A 341 -1.94 2.68 4.09
C ASP A 341 -1.89 2.15 5.52
N ASN A 342 -1.30 2.94 6.42
CA ASN A 342 -1.21 2.67 7.86
C ASN A 342 -2.57 2.35 8.50
N ASN A 343 -3.68 2.79 7.89
CA ASN A 343 -5.02 2.58 8.42
C ASN A 343 -5.53 1.14 8.22
N LEU A 344 -4.90 0.34 7.35
CA LEU A 344 -5.15 -1.10 7.26
C LEU A 344 -4.72 -1.84 8.53
N LEU A 345 -3.71 -1.31 9.23
CA LEU A 345 -3.15 -1.86 10.47
C LEU A 345 -3.65 -1.11 11.72
N LEU A 346 -4.67 -0.27 11.57
CA LEU A 346 -5.18 0.58 12.65
C LEU A 346 -5.73 -0.27 13.80
N LYS A 347 -5.36 0.12 15.02
CA LYS A 347 -5.92 -0.43 16.26
C LYS A 347 -6.82 0.60 16.94
N ASP A 348 -8.01 0.17 17.37
CA ASP A 348 -8.98 0.96 18.14
C ASP A 348 -9.23 0.25 19.48
N GLY A 349 -8.99 0.94 20.59
CA GLY A 349 -9.04 0.34 21.93
C GLY A 349 -8.12 -0.87 22.10
N GLY A 350 -6.98 -0.90 21.39
CA GLY A 350 -6.02 -2.02 21.42
C GLY A 350 -6.38 -3.21 20.53
N LYS A 351 -7.49 -3.15 19.78
CA LYS A 351 -7.92 -4.20 18.86
C LYS A 351 -7.80 -3.74 17.41
N SER A 352 -7.32 -4.62 16.54
CA SER A 352 -7.21 -4.34 15.11
C SER A 352 -8.60 -4.10 14.51
N VAL A 353 -8.74 -3.01 13.76
CA VAL A 353 -10.01 -2.63 13.11
C VAL A 353 -10.33 -3.60 11.99
N LEU A 354 -9.31 -3.97 11.21
CA LEU A 354 -9.33 -5.08 10.27
C LEU A 354 -8.59 -6.26 10.90
N PRO A 355 -9.06 -7.51 10.71
CA PRO A 355 -8.30 -8.67 11.10
C PRO A 355 -7.02 -8.78 10.26
N THR A 356 -5.89 -8.97 10.94
CA THR A 356 -4.62 -9.33 10.30
C THR A 356 -4.29 -10.79 10.60
N LEU A 357 -3.44 -11.39 9.77
CA LEU A 357 -2.93 -12.74 9.97
C LEU A 357 -2.18 -12.86 11.29
N ASN A 358 -1.47 -11.80 11.69
CA ASN A 358 -0.70 -11.70 12.93
C ASN A 358 -1.59 -11.78 14.18
N ASP A 359 -2.71 -11.05 14.20
CA ASP A 359 -3.57 -10.91 15.38
C ASP A 359 -4.79 -11.83 15.35
N SER A 360 -5.24 -12.28 14.18
CA SER A 360 -6.49 -13.03 13.98
C SER A 360 -6.36 -13.99 12.80
N PRO A 361 -5.52 -15.04 12.90
CA PRO A 361 -5.10 -15.85 11.76
C PRO A 361 -6.24 -16.58 11.03
N GLN A 362 -7.36 -16.79 11.72
CA GLN A 362 -8.55 -17.47 11.16
C GLN A 362 -9.56 -16.51 10.53
N GLN A 363 -9.34 -15.20 10.57
CA GLN A 363 -10.24 -14.20 9.99
C GLN A 363 -9.66 -13.63 8.70
N ASP A 364 -10.55 -13.14 7.83
CA ASP A 364 -10.25 -12.52 6.55
C ASP A 364 -10.97 -11.19 6.39
N ILE A 365 -10.71 -10.52 5.26
CA ILE A 365 -11.33 -9.25 4.94
C ILE A 365 -12.45 -9.32 3.88
N ASN A 366 -12.92 -10.52 3.53
CA ASN A 366 -13.86 -10.69 2.42
C ASN A 366 -15.21 -9.98 2.67
N GLY A 367 -15.69 -9.97 3.92
CA GLY A 367 -16.94 -9.30 4.31
C GLY A 367 -16.80 -7.79 4.57
N TRP A 368 -15.82 -7.11 3.98
CA TRP A 368 -15.57 -5.68 4.21
C TRP A 368 -16.77 -4.81 3.85
N TYR A 369 -17.53 -5.21 2.83
CA TYR A 369 -18.64 -4.44 2.28
C TYR A 369 -19.82 -4.44 3.26
N GLU A 370 -20.28 -5.61 3.72
CA GLU A 370 -21.38 -5.68 4.70
C GLU A 370 -20.97 -5.14 6.07
N LYS A 371 -19.69 -5.27 6.45
CA LYS A 371 -19.16 -4.71 7.69
C LYS A 371 -18.91 -3.19 7.63
N GLY A 372 -19.06 -2.56 6.46
CA GLY A 372 -18.89 -1.11 6.28
C GLY A 372 -17.46 -0.62 6.53
N TRP A 373 -16.45 -1.48 6.37
CA TRP A 373 -15.06 -1.13 6.69
C TRP A 373 -14.47 -0.07 5.77
N LYS A 374 -14.90 -0.04 4.50
CA LYS A 374 -14.53 1.03 3.56
C LYS A 374 -14.89 2.40 4.12
N ASP A 375 -16.16 2.60 4.49
CA ASP A 375 -16.64 3.87 5.01
C ASP A 375 -16.03 4.20 6.38
N LYS A 376 -15.81 3.19 7.23
CA LYS A 376 -15.17 3.35 8.55
C LYS A 376 -13.74 3.90 8.46
N LEU A 377 -12.97 3.46 7.45
CA LEU A 377 -11.56 3.80 7.27
C LEU A 377 -11.32 4.94 6.27
N HIS A 378 -12.30 5.30 5.43
CA HIS A 378 -12.11 6.22 4.30
C HIS A 378 -11.40 7.54 4.65
N TRP A 379 -11.74 8.12 5.81
CA TRP A 379 -11.18 9.40 6.28
C TRP A 379 -10.11 9.29 7.37
N SER A 380 -9.70 8.08 7.72
CA SER A 380 -8.77 7.85 8.84
C SER A 380 -7.37 8.41 8.61
N TRP A 381 -6.96 8.56 7.34
CA TRP A 381 -5.73 9.23 6.93
C TRP A 381 -5.60 10.68 7.41
N LEU A 382 -6.72 11.38 7.67
CA LEU A 382 -6.70 12.74 8.22
C LEU A 382 -6.02 12.77 9.61
N GLY A 383 -6.07 11.65 10.34
CA GLY A 383 -5.38 11.51 11.62
C GLY A 383 -3.87 11.35 11.51
N GLU A 384 -3.34 11.18 10.30
CA GLU A 384 -1.90 11.15 9.99
C GLU A 384 -1.37 12.54 9.61
N LEU A 385 -2.25 13.54 9.53
CA LEU A 385 -1.82 14.93 9.44
C LEU A 385 -1.51 15.45 10.85
N GLY A 386 -0.38 16.14 11.00
CA GLY A 386 0.00 16.75 12.27
C GLY A 386 -1.09 17.62 12.87
N LYS A 387 -1.25 17.60 14.20
CA LYS A 387 -2.37 18.26 14.90
C LYS A 387 -2.03 19.71 15.24
N GLU A 388 -3.00 20.59 15.09
CA GLU A 388 -2.91 21.98 15.57
C GLU A 388 -3.14 22.02 17.08
N ASP A 389 -2.23 22.67 17.82
CA ASP A 389 -2.40 22.92 19.24
C ASP A 389 -3.25 24.17 19.50
N LYS A 390 -3.58 24.43 20.77
CA LYS A 390 -4.39 25.60 21.18
C LYS A 390 -3.76 26.97 20.85
N TYR A 391 -2.51 27.00 20.41
CA TYR A 391 -1.78 28.21 20.03
C TYR A 391 -1.63 28.35 18.50
N GLY A 392 -2.21 27.43 17.72
CA GLY A 392 -2.10 27.41 16.26
C GLY A 392 -0.82 26.76 15.74
N ASN A 393 -0.02 26.11 16.61
CA ASN A 393 1.17 25.39 16.15
C ASN A 393 0.80 23.99 15.69
N ILE A 394 1.24 23.62 14.49
CA ILE A 394 1.12 22.24 14.01
C ILE A 394 2.26 21.41 14.60
N LYS A 395 1.90 20.36 15.35
CA LYS A 395 2.83 19.36 15.87
C LYS A 395 3.12 18.31 14.78
N PRO A 396 4.39 17.97 14.53
CA PRO A 396 4.77 16.84 13.69
C PRO A 396 4.14 15.53 14.14
N MET A 397 3.90 14.65 13.17
CA MET A 397 3.62 13.25 13.48
C MET A 397 4.84 12.61 14.13
N GLU A 398 4.59 11.86 15.20
CA GLU A 398 5.63 11.03 15.80
C GLU A 398 5.86 9.80 14.91
N PRO A 399 7.13 9.45 14.62
CA PRO A 399 7.41 8.23 13.88
C PRO A 399 7.03 7.01 14.74
N HIS A 400 6.49 5.98 14.10
CA HIS A 400 6.12 4.73 14.77
C HIS A 400 7.33 4.04 15.41
N VAL A 401 8.52 4.26 14.85
CA VAL A 401 9.79 3.73 15.34
C VAL A 401 10.85 4.82 15.34
N VAL A 402 11.78 4.76 16.30
CA VAL A 402 12.89 5.71 16.42
C VAL A 402 14.21 4.96 16.40
N GLY A 403 15.12 5.39 15.53
CA GLY A 403 16.46 4.83 15.32
C GLY A 403 16.46 3.60 14.40
N TYR A 404 17.63 2.98 14.29
CA TYR A 404 17.86 1.82 13.42
C TYR A 404 17.96 0.57 14.27
N TRP A 405 17.29 -0.50 13.89
CA TRP A 405 17.19 -1.69 14.71
C TRP A 405 17.82 -2.91 14.03
N LYS A 406 18.64 -3.64 14.78
CA LYS A 406 19.24 -4.93 14.41
C LYS A 406 19.14 -5.88 15.58
N ASN A 407 18.51 -7.04 15.39
CA ASN A 407 18.38 -8.10 16.40
C ASN A 407 17.87 -7.59 17.76
N GLY A 408 16.82 -6.75 17.75
CA GLY A 408 16.22 -6.18 18.96
C GLY A 408 17.04 -5.09 19.66
N LYS A 409 18.22 -4.72 19.14
CA LYS A 409 19.03 -3.62 19.63
C LYS A 409 18.86 -2.39 18.74
N LYS A 410 18.66 -1.23 19.39
CA LYS A 410 18.61 0.10 18.75
C LYS A 410 20.02 0.66 18.54
N TYR A 411 20.19 1.35 17.42
CA TYR A 411 21.36 2.10 16.98
C TYR A 411 20.95 3.51 16.58
N ASP A 412 21.88 4.46 16.70
CA ASP A 412 21.63 5.85 16.37
C ASP A 412 21.75 6.12 14.86
N SER A 413 22.53 5.30 14.14
CA SER A 413 22.72 5.39 12.70
C SER A 413 22.71 4.02 12.00
N ALA A 414 22.29 3.98 10.73
CA ALA A 414 22.47 2.80 9.89
C ALA A 414 23.97 2.47 9.70
N ALA A 415 24.83 3.49 9.62
CA ALA A 415 26.27 3.33 9.43
C ALA A 415 26.93 2.46 10.52
N GLU A 416 26.50 2.57 11.78
CA GLU A 416 26.97 1.70 12.86
C GLU A 416 26.66 0.21 12.61
N ILE A 417 25.47 -0.07 12.09
CA ILE A 417 25.04 -1.43 11.75
C ILE A 417 25.86 -1.96 10.57
N LEU A 418 26.00 -1.16 9.52
CA LEU A 418 26.70 -1.55 8.29
C LEU A 418 28.19 -1.78 8.55
N HIS A 419 28.83 -0.93 9.35
CA HIS A 419 30.24 -1.13 9.74
C HIS A 419 30.47 -2.45 10.50
N GLN A 420 29.52 -2.85 11.37
CA GLN A 420 29.61 -4.14 12.05
C GLN A 420 29.46 -5.33 11.08
N VAL A 421 28.63 -5.20 10.05
CA VAL A 421 28.45 -6.25 9.03
C VAL A 421 29.72 -6.41 8.20
N GLU A 422 30.31 -5.30 7.75
CA GLU A 422 31.58 -5.32 7.00
C GLU A 422 32.72 -5.95 7.80
N GLN A 423 32.84 -5.63 9.09
CA GLN A 423 33.84 -6.26 9.97
C GLN A 423 33.63 -7.77 10.11
N GLN A 424 32.38 -8.23 10.15
CA GLN A 424 32.05 -9.65 10.23
C GLN A 424 32.38 -10.37 8.91
N GLU A 425 32.02 -9.79 7.77
CA GLU A 425 32.32 -10.33 6.44
C GLU A 425 33.84 -10.43 6.20
N THR A 426 34.60 -9.39 6.55
CA THR A 426 36.07 -9.39 6.44
C THR A 426 36.76 -10.35 7.39
N SER A 427 36.17 -10.67 8.54
CA SER A 427 36.71 -11.66 9.48
C SER A 427 36.39 -13.11 9.10
N ALA A 428 35.39 -13.33 8.24
CA ALA A 428 34.93 -14.65 7.80
C ALA A 428 35.53 -15.08 6.45
N ALA A 429 36.06 -14.12 5.67
CA ALA A 429 36.84 -14.34 4.45
C ALA A 429 38.31 -14.61 4.77
#